data_AF-A0A519T2J6-F1
#
_entry.id   AF-A0A519T2J6-F1
#
_cell.length_a   1.000
_cell.length_b   1.000
_cell.length_c   1.000
_cell.angle_alpha   90.00
_cell.angle_beta   90.00
_cell.angle_gamma   90.00
#
_symmetry.space_group_name_H-M   'P 1'
#
loop_
_entity.id
_entity.type
_entity.pdbx_description
1 polymer ?
#
loop_
_entity_poly.entity_id
_entity_poly.type
_entity_poly.pdbx_seq_one_letter_code
_entity_poly.pdbx_strand_id
1 'polypeptide(L)'
;MFDYLIVGAGFAGSVLAERLATRSNKKVLVIDKRSHIAGNAYDHYNEDGILIHKYGPHIFHTNSKDVFDYLGNFTDWRPYEHRVLASVDGQLVPMPINLDTINKLYGLSLTSFEVEEFFASVAEEVPVIKTSEDVVVSKVGRELYNKFFKNYTNKQWGLDPSQLDKSVTSRVPTRTNRDDRYFTDTFQAMPLHGYTRMFEKMLDHPNIKIMLNTDYH
;
A
#
# COMPACT_ATOMS: atom_id res chain seq x y z
N MET A 1 -2.31 27.56 -26.21
CA MET A 1 -3.60 26.89 -25.95
C MET A 1 -3.31 25.42 -25.67
N PHE A 2 -3.96 24.85 -24.64
CA PHE A 2 -3.83 23.46 -24.23
C PHE A 2 -5.04 22.66 -24.73
N ASP A 3 -4.83 21.39 -25.08
CA ASP A 3 -5.91 20.46 -25.44
C ASP A 3 -6.59 19.89 -24.19
N TYR A 4 -5.83 19.67 -23.11
CA TYR A 4 -6.32 19.11 -21.86
C TYR A 4 -5.84 19.93 -20.66
N LEU A 5 -6.74 20.07 -19.68
CA LEU A 5 -6.43 20.46 -18.32
C LEU A 5 -6.59 19.23 -17.41
N ILE A 6 -5.57 18.94 -16.62
CA ILE A 6 -5.56 17.86 -15.63
C ILE A 6 -5.43 18.48 -14.25
N VAL A 7 -6.38 18.17 -13.36
CA VAL A 7 -6.40 18.64 -11.97
C VAL A 7 -5.83 17.54 -11.07
N GLY A 8 -4.67 17.80 -10.48
CA GLY A 8 -3.91 16.89 -9.62
C GLY A 8 -2.71 16.26 -10.33
N ALA A 9 -1.53 16.39 -9.73
CA ALA A 9 -0.25 15.88 -10.22
C ALA A 9 0.20 14.59 -9.52
N GLY A 10 -0.75 13.79 -9.00
CA GLY A 10 -0.50 12.42 -8.53
C GLY A 10 -0.48 11.40 -9.68
N PHE A 11 -0.35 10.10 -9.37
CA PHE A 11 -0.27 9.03 -10.38
C PHE A 11 -1.34 9.14 -11.48
N ALA A 12 -2.61 9.30 -11.12
CA ALA A 12 -3.68 9.37 -12.10
C ALA A 12 -3.47 10.51 -13.12
N GLY A 13 -3.18 11.72 -12.64
CA GLY A 13 -2.98 12.87 -13.50
C GLY A 13 -1.68 12.80 -14.30
N SER A 14 -0.57 12.40 -13.66
CA SER A 14 0.73 12.35 -14.32
C SER A 14 0.82 11.26 -15.38
N VAL A 15 0.23 10.08 -15.14
CA VAL A 15 0.16 9.01 -16.14
C VAL A 15 -0.69 9.43 -17.32
N LEU A 16 -1.86 10.05 -17.08
CA LEU A 16 -2.69 10.58 -18.17
C LEU A 16 -1.96 11.68 -18.96
N ALA A 17 -1.28 12.61 -18.27
CA ALA A 17 -0.51 13.68 -18.90
C ALA A 17 0.59 13.12 -19.81
N GLU A 18 1.39 12.19 -19.30
CA GLU A 18 2.45 11.51 -20.06
C GLU A 18 1.85 10.80 -21.28
N ARG A 19 0.76 10.06 -21.10
CA ARG A 19 0.17 9.28 -22.19
C ARG A 19 -0.41 10.15 -23.29
N LEU A 20 -1.16 11.20 -22.92
CA LEU A 20 -1.74 12.16 -23.86
C LEU A 20 -0.64 12.91 -24.63
N ALA A 21 0.43 13.30 -23.95
CA ALA A 21 1.52 14.06 -24.56
C ALA A 21 2.34 13.21 -25.54
N THR A 22 2.67 11.97 -25.17
CA THR A 22 3.60 11.12 -25.94
C THR A 22 2.92 10.24 -26.99
N ARG A 23 1.70 9.75 -26.75
CA ARG A 23 0.99 8.86 -27.71
C ARG A 23 -0.01 9.59 -28.59
N SER A 24 -0.49 10.75 -28.14
CA SER A 24 -1.51 11.50 -28.87
C SER A 24 -1.08 12.92 -29.24
N ASN A 25 0.18 13.28 -28.93
CA ASN A 25 0.77 14.59 -29.21
C ASN A 25 -0.09 15.77 -28.73
N LYS A 26 -0.78 15.60 -27.58
CA LYS A 26 -1.66 16.61 -27.00
C LYS A 26 -0.88 17.54 -26.08
N LYS A 27 -1.22 18.83 -26.10
CA LYS A 27 -0.71 19.84 -25.17
C LYS A 27 -1.52 19.78 -23.88
N VAL A 28 -0.87 19.48 -22.77
CA VAL A 28 -1.50 19.25 -21.49
C VAL A 28 -1.02 20.29 -20.48
N LEU A 29 -1.97 20.91 -19.77
CA LEU A 29 -1.69 21.66 -18.55
C LEU A 29 -2.06 20.79 -17.36
N VAL A 30 -1.11 20.48 -16.50
CA VAL A 30 -1.32 19.82 -15.21
C VAL A 30 -1.29 20.91 -14.14
N ILE A 31 -2.34 20.99 -13.32
CA ILE A 31 -2.37 21.87 -12.16
C ILE A 31 -2.42 21.05 -10.87
N ASP A 32 -1.80 21.55 -9.81
CA ASP A 32 -1.99 21.00 -8.47
C ASP A 32 -2.01 22.15 -7.45
N LYS A 33 -2.91 22.05 -6.46
CA LYS A 33 -2.98 23.01 -5.37
C LYS A 33 -1.78 22.90 -4.43
N ARG A 34 -1.08 21.76 -4.42
CA ARG A 34 0.15 21.56 -3.66
C ARG A 34 1.31 22.26 -4.36
N SER A 35 2.34 22.54 -3.58
CA SER A 35 3.59 23.15 -4.06
C SER A 35 4.54 22.14 -4.73
N HIS A 36 4.09 20.92 -5.01
CA HIS A 36 4.89 19.82 -5.54
C HIS A 36 4.03 18.84 -6.36
N ILE A 37 4.70 18.03 -7.18
CA ILE A 37 4.09 16.93 -7.95
C ILE A 37 4.00 15.64 -7.12
N ALA A 38 3.60 14.53 -7.74
CA ALA A 38 3.52 13.17 -7.17
C ALA A 38 2.40 12.93 -6.15
N GLY A 39 1.58 13.93 -5.81
CA GLY A 39 0.47 13.75 -4.87
C GLY A 39 0.94 13.22 -3.52
N ASN A 40 0.32 12.15 -3.00
CA ASN A 40 0.71 11.56 -1.72
C ASN A 40 2.02 10.74 -1.81
N ALA A 41 2.41 10.29 -3.00
CA ALA A 41 3.67 9.58 -3.20
C ALA A 41 4.89 10.53 -3.16
N TYR A 42 4.68 11.84 -3.00
CA TYR A 42 5.75 12.81 -2.90
C TYR A 42 6.73 12.50 -1.76
N ASP A 43 8.00 12.49 -2.14
CA ASP A 43 9.14 12.33 -1.25
C ASP A 43 10.14 13.48 -1.39
N HIS A 44 10.89 13.72 -0.33
CA HIS A 44 11.88 14.79 -0.26
C HIS A 44 12.96 14.43 0.76
N TYR A 45 14.11 15.08 0.63
CA TYR A 45 15.13 15.02 1.66
C TYR A 45 14.71 15.90 2.85
N ASN A 46 14.77 15.36 4.06
CA ASN A 46 14.59 16.14 5.29
C ASN A 46 15.85 16.95 5.63
N GLU A 47 15.83 17.67 6.75
CA GLU A 47 16.94 18.51 7.23
C GLU A 47 18.25 17.71 7.48
N ASP A 48 18.13 16.41 7.78
CA ASP A 48 19.25 15.50 8.00
C ASP A 48 19.80 14.87 6.70
N GLY A 49 19.23 15.21 5.54
CA GLY A 49 19.61 14.62 4.26
C GLY A 49 19.11 13.18 4.05
N ILE A 50 18.03 12.78 4.74
CA ILE A 50 17.37 11.48 4.59
C ILE A 50 16.17 11.64 3.67
N LEU A 51 16.07 10.79 2.64
CA LEU A 51 14.91 10.74 1.76
C LEU A 51 13.70 10.16 2.50
N ILE A 52 12.64 10.95 2.64
CA ILE A 52 11.42 10.59 3.36
C ILE A 52 10.16 10.90 2.55
N HIS A 53 9.08 10.17 2.81
CA HIS A 53 7.77 10.46 2.23
C HIS A 53 7.01 11.41 3.14
N LYS A 54 6.51 12.52 2.59
CA LYS A 54 5.80 13.53 3.37
C LYS A 54 4.44 13.05 3.88
N TYR A 55 3.79 12.14 3.14
CA TYR A 55 2.40 11.72 3.39
C TYR A 55 2.30 10.24 3.79
N GLY A 56 3.29 9.75 4.54
CA GLY A 56 3.34 8.37 5.00
C GLY A 56 4.04 7.41 4.02
N PRO A 57 4.36 6.20 4.48
CA PRO A 57 5.11 5.23 3.70
C PRO A 57 4.30 4.80 2.46
N HIS A 58 4.98 4.77 1.31
CA HIS A 58 4.42 4.36 0.02
C HIS A 58 5.37 3.30 -0.52
N ILE A 59 4.95 2.04 -0.49
CA ILE A 59 5.77 0.94 -0.98
C ILE A 59 5.16 0.52 -2.30
N PHE A 60 5.96 0.49 -3.37
CA PHE A 60 5.47 0.05 -4.65
C PHE A 60 5.50 -1.49 -4.74
N HIS A 61 4.35 -2.05 -5.07
CA HIS A 61 4.16 -3.46 -5.34
C HIS A 61 3.07 -3.63 -6.40
N THR A 62 3.23 -4.62 -7.29
CA THR A 62 2.19 -4.95 -8.28
C THR A 62 2.34 -6.36 -8.82
N ASN A 63 1.22 -6.98 -9.17
CA ASN A 63 1.20 -8.20 -10.00
C ASN A 63 1.20 -7.89 -11.51
N SER A 64 0.98 -6.64 -11.90
CA SER A 64 0.90 -6.26 -13.32
C SER A 64 2.29 -5.97 -13.88
N LYS A 65 2.75 -6.82 -14.79
CA LYS A 65 3.97 -6.59 -15.56
C LYS A 65 3.90 -5.30 -16.37
N ASP A 66 2.75 -5.01 -16.99
CA ASP A 66 2.56 -3.81 -17.80
C ASP A 66 2.75 -2.52 -16.97
N VAL A 67 2.25 -2.50 -15.73
CA VAL A 67 2.45 -1.36 -14.81
C VAL A 67 3.93 -1.25 -14.40
N PHE A 68 4.57 -2.37 -14.07
CA PHE A 68 5.98 -2.41 -13.70
C PHE A 68 6.89 -1.90 -14.83
N ASP A 69 6.69 -2.43 -16.04
CA ASP A 69 7.43 -2.05 -17.24
C ASP A 69 7.17 -0.59 -17.60
N TYR A 70 5.91 -0.13 -17.52
CA TYR A 70 5.56 1.26 -17.81
C TYR A 70 6.30 2.22 -16.89
N LEU A 71 6.23 2.02 -15.57
CA LEU A 71 6.90 2.87 -14.59
C LEU A 71 8.43 2.76 -14.68
N GLY A 72 8.95 1.59 -15.08
CA GLY A 72 10.38 1.36 -15.33
C GLY A 72 10.98 2.25 -16.42
N ASN A 73 10.17 2.84 -17.32
CA ASN A 73 10.67 3.85 -18.27
C ASN A 73 11.07 5.17 -17.59
N PHE A 74 10.58 5.43 -16.38
CA PHE A 74 10.78 6.68 -15.65
C PHE A 74 11.63 6.52 -14.40
N THR A 75 11.99 5.29 -14.01
CA THR A 75 12.89 5.05 -12.88
C THR A 75 13.60 3.72 -13.02
N ASP A 76 14.83 3.66 -12.51
CA ASP A 76 15.45 2.40 -12.15
C ASP A 76 14.84 1.90 -10.83
N TRP A 77 14.93 0.59 -10.61
CA TRP A 77 14.32 -0.08 -9.46
C TRP A 77 15.38 -0.53 -8.45
N ARG A 78 15.09 -0.31 -7.17
CA ARG A 78 15.75 -0.96 -6.03
C ARG A 78 14.87 -2.10 -5.54
N PRO A 79 15.27 -3.38 -5.65
CA PRO A 79 14.51 -4.49 -5.08
C PRO A 79 14.29 -4.29 -3.57
N TYR A 80 13.05 -4.40 -3.14
CA TYR A 80 12.66 -4.20 -1.74
C TYR A 80 11.35 -4.92 -1.43
N GLU A 81 11.40 -5.87 -0.50
CA GLU A 81 10.22 -6.55 0.03
C GLU A 81 9.91 -6.02 1.43
N HIS A 82 8.75 -5.39 1.57
CA HIS A 82 8.36 -4.78 2.84
C HIS A 82 7.99 -5.85 3.88
N ARG A 83 8.38 -5.63 5.13
CA ARG A 83 8.07 -6.50 6.27
C ARG A 83 7.60 -5.64 7.43
N VAL A 84 6.54 -6.08 8.12
CA VAL A 84 5.93 -5.36 9.23
C VAL A 84 5.94 -6.24 10.47
N LEU A 85 6.20 -5.61 11.61
CA LEU A 85 6.04 -6.23 12.92
C LEU A 85 4.89 -5.55 13.66
N ALA A 86 4.00 -6.34 14.25
CA ALA A 86 2.98 -5.87 15.17
C ALA A 86 3.49 -5.97 16.61
N SER A 87 3.23 -4.94 17.42
CA SER A 87 3.50 -4.95 18.86
C SER A 87 2.28 -5.48 19.60
N VAL A 88 2.34 -6.73 20.05
CA VAL A 88 1.24 -7.44 20.73
C VAL A 88 1.80 -8.11 21.98
N ASP A 89 1.15 -7.90 23.13
CA ASP A 89 1.52 -8.49 24.43
C ASP A 89 3.01 -8.29 24.80
N GLY A 90 3.56 -7.10 24.48
CA GLY A 90 4.97 -6.77 24.72
C GLY A 90 5.95 -7.42 23.74
N GLN A 91 5.47 -8.14 22.73
CA GLN A 91 6.28 -8.80 21.72
C GLN A 91 6.14 -8.13 20.35
N LEU A 92 7.22 -8.13 19.56
CA LEU A 92 7.17 -7.82 18.14
C LEU A 92 7.03 -9.11 17.33
N VAL A 93 5.88 -9.29 16.67
CA VAL A 93 5.56 -10.50 15.90
C VAL A 93 5.25 -10.16 14.43
N PRO A 94 5.47 -11.07 13.47
CA PRO A 94 5.21 -10.80 12.06
C PRO A 94 3.77 -10.36 11.78
N MET A 95 3.61 -9.50 10.78
CA MET A 95 2.34 -9.13 10.17
C MET A 95 2.52 -9.17 8.65
N PRO A 96 1.67 -9.89 7.88
CA PRO A 96 0.46 -10.62 8.26
C PRO A 96 0.67 -11.77 9.26
N ILE A 97 -0.38 -12.13 10.01
CA ILE A 97 -0.36 -13.30 10.92
C ILE A 97 0.03 -14.52 10.10
N ASN A 98 1.11 -15.18 10.51
CA ASN A 98 1.68 -16.35 9.87
C ASN A 98 2.08 -17.42 10.92
N LEU A 99 2.69 -18.54 10.51
CA LEU A 99 3.10 -19.61 11.43
C LEU A 99 4.02 -19.09 12.57
N ASP A 100 5.00 -18.25 12.23
CA ASP A 100 5.93 -17.70 13.20
C ASP A 100 5.26 -16.72 14.18
N THR A 101 4.19 -16.06 13.74
CA THR A 101 3.36 -15.21 14.62
C THR A 101 2.72 -16.04 15.72
N ILE A 102 2.11 -17.17 15.36
CA ILE A 102 1.39 -18.05 16.30
C ILE A 102 2.38 -18.73 17.24
N ASN A 103 3.45 -19.32 16.70
CA ASN A 103 4.47 -19.97 17.51
C ASN A 103 5.12 -19.01 18.50
N LYS A 104 5.42 -17.77 18.08
CA LYS A 104 6.03 -16.78 18.97
C LYS A 104 5.07 -16.26 20.03
N LEU A 105 3.85 -15.88 19.65
CA LEU A 105 2.89 -15.28 20.57
C LEU A 105 2.49 -16.25 21.70
N TYR A 106 2.36 -17.55 21.36
CA TYR A 106 1.87 -18.57 22.29
C TYR A 106 2.96 -19.51 22.82
N GLY A 107 4.22 -19.36 22.40
CA GLY A 107 5.31 -20.26 22.80
C GLY A 107 5.14 -21.69 22.27
N LEU A 108 4.53 -21.83 21.09
CA LEU A 108 4.24 -23.12 20.46
C LEU A 108 5.35 -23.52 19.46
N SER A 109 5.23 -24.73 18.92
CA SER A 109 6.12 -25.26 17.87
C SER A 109 5.32 -26.01 16.81
N LEU A 110 4.24 -25.39 16.35
CA LEU A 110 3.39 -25.92 15.29
C LEU A 110 4.13 -25.95 13.96
N THR A 111 3.73 -26.88 13.10
CA THR A 111 4.02 -26.92 11.68
C THR A 111 2.98 -26.14 10.87
N SER A 112 3.22 -25.95 9.56
CA SER A 112 2.25 -25.29 8.68
C SER A 112 0.90 -26.02 8.56
N PHE A 113 0.89 -27.34 8.77
CA PHE A 113 -0.34 -28.14 8.77
C PHE A 113 -1.09 -27.97 10.10
N GLU A 114 -0.37 -28.03 11.22
CA GLU A 114 -0.98 -27.89 12.55
C GLU A 114 -1.49 -26.47 12.82
N VAL A 115 -0.89 -25.43 12.23
CA VAL A 115 -1.41 -24.05 12.38
C VAL A 115 -2.71 -23.85 11.59
N GLU A 116 -2.92 -24.59 10.50
CA GLU A 116 -4.19 -24.58 9.77
C GLU A 116 -5.30 -25.21 10.62
N GLU A 117 -5.01 -26.34 11.27
CA GLU A 117 -5.92 -26.96 12.24
C GLU A 117 -6.18 -26.04 13.45
N PHE A 118 -5.14 -25.37 13.96
CA PHE A 118 -5.28 -24.38 15.03
C PHE A 118 -6.26 -23.28 14.63
N PHE A 119 -6.10 -22.68 13.46
CA PHE A 119 -7.01 -21.65 12.96
C PHE A 119 -8.43 -22.16 12.81
N ALA A 120 -8.62 -23.36 12.24
CA ALA A 120 -9.94 -23.97 12.11
C ALA A 120 -10.60 -24.24 13.48
N SER A 121 -9.81 -24.58 14.51
CA SER A 121 -10.32 -24.87 15.86
C SER A 121 -10.82 -23.63 16.61
N VAL A 122 -10.33 -22.43 16.26
CA VAL A 122 -10.69 -21.16 16.92
C VAL A 122 -11.56 -20.25 16.05
N ALA A 123 -11.69 -20.54 14.76
CA ALA A 123 -12.48 -19.75 13.83
C ALA A 123 -13.96 -19.74 14.22
N GLU A 124 -14.60 -18.58 14.05
CA GLU A 124 -16.04 -18.44 14.26
C GLU A 124 -16.82 -18.84 13.01
N GLU A 125 -17.92 -19.56 13.18
CA GLU A 125 -18.83 -19.85 12.07
C GLU A 125 -19.61 -18.57 11.72
N VAL A 126 -19.32 -18.00 10.54
CA VAL A 126 -20.00 -16.82 10.02
C VAL A 126 -20.69 -17.19 8.71
N PRO A 127 -22.02 -17.38 8.67
CA PRO A 127 -22.73 -17.86 7.49
C PRO A 127 -22.56 -16.97 6.25
N VAL A 128 -22.43 -15.65 6.45
CA VAL A 128 -22.25 -14.67 5.37
C VAL A 128 -21.26 -13.60 5.81
N ILE A 129 -20.11 -13.54 5.12
CA ILE A 129 -19.08 -12.51 5.34
C ILE A 129 -19.49 -11.18 4.71
N LYS A 130 -19.77 -10.18 5.55
CA LYS A 130 -20.17 -8.82 5.13
C LYS A 130 -19.19 -7.75 5.62
N THR A 131 -18.68 -7.91 6.83
CA THR A 131 -17.92 -6.88 7.52
C THR A 131 -16.43 -7.20 7.58
N SER A 132 -15.63 -6.20 7.96
CA SER A 132 -14.21 -6.39 8.24
C SER A 132 -13.93 -7.25 9.47
N GLU A 133 -14.85 -7.26 10.44
CA GLU A 133 -14.81 -8.20 11.57
C GLU A 133 -14.98 -9.63 11.09
N ASP A 134 -16.04 -9.89 10.31
CA ASP A 134 -16.41 -11.23 9.80
C ASP A 134 -15.22 -11.92 9.13
N VAL A 135 -14.51 -11.20 8.26
CA VAL A 135 -13.33 -11.72 7.51
C VAL A 135 -12.26 -12.29 8.43
N VAL A 136 -12.05 -11.64 9.57
CA VAL A 136 -10.94 -11.98 10.47
C VAL A 136 -11.40 -13.07 11.45
N VAL A 137 -12.54 -12.88 12.11
CA VAL A 137 -13.02 -13.82 13.13
C VAL A 137 -13.35 -15.19 12.52
N SER A 138 -13.83 -15.23 11.28
CA SER A 138 -14.11 -16.49 10.57
C SER A 138 -12.86 -17.24 10.13
N LYS A 139 -11.66 -16.66 10.31
CA LYS A 139 -10.39 -17.27 9.88
C LYS A 139 -9.46 -17.54 11.04
N VAL A 140 -9.34 -16.60 11.98
CA VAL A 140 -8.35 -16.65 13.07
C VAL A 140 -8.99 -16.58 14.46
N GLY A 141 -10.32 -16.53 14.53
CA GLY A 141 -11.05 -16.48 15.78
C GLY A 141 -11.00 -15.12 16.49
N ARG A 142 -11.77 -15.03 17.59
CA ARG A 142 -12.00 -13.80 18.33
C ARG A 142 -10.76 -13.21 18.98
N GLU A 143 -9.91 -14.07 19.53
CA GLU A 143 -8.75 -13.63 20.31
C GLU A 143 -7.73 -12.91 19.41
N LEU A 144 -7.33 -13.53 18.30
CA LEU A 144 -6.40 -12.95 17.35
C LEU A 144 -7.00 -11.70 16.68
N TYR A 145 -8.30 -11.70 16.38
CA TYR A 145 -9.01 -10.49 15.94
C TYR A 145 -8.85 -9.33 16.94
N ASN A 146 -9.08 -9.58 18.23
CA ASN A 146 -8.99 -8.54 19.27
C ASN A 146 -7.55 -8.02 19.42
N LYS A 147 -6.56 -8.92 19.37
CA LYS A 147 -5.14 -8.57 19.53
C LYS A 147 -4.59 -7.76 18.35
N PHE A 148 -4.94 -8.13 17.12
CA PHE A 148 -4.28 -7.60 15.92
C PHE A 148 -5.12 -6.58 15.13
N PHE A 149 -6.45 -6.73 15.09
CA PHE A 149 -7.29 -5.99 14.16
C PHE A 149 -8.20 -4.98 14.84
N LYS A 150 -8.93 -5.38 15.89
CA LYS A 150 -9.99 -4.55 16.48
C LYS A 150 -9.53 -3.13 16.84
N ASN A 151 -8.52 -3.04 17.69
CA ASN A 151 -8.03 -1.75 18.20
C ASN A 151 -7.26 -0.96 17.13
N TYR A 152 -6.55 -1.66 16.24
CA TYR A 152 -5.84 -1.02 15.13
C TYR A 152 -6.81 -0.34 14.15
N THR A 153 -7.84 -1.07 13.73
CA THR A 153 -8.87 -0.58 12.81
C THR A 153 -9.67 0.57 13.44
N ASN A 154 -10.10 0.44 14.70
CA ASN A 154 -10.75 1.52 15.44
C ASN A 154 -9.88 2.79 15.46
N LYS A 155 -8.59 2.66 15.74
CA LYS A 155 -7.66 3.79 15.75
C LYS A 155 -7.47 4.42 14.36
N GLN A 156 -7.41 3.61 13.32
CA GLN A 156 -7.17 4.07 11.95
C GLN A 156 -8.41 4.73 11.32
N TRP A 157 -9.60 4.22 11.61
CA TRP A 157 -10.84 4.60 10.92
C TRP A 157 -11.86 5.32 11.81
N GLY A 158 -11.68 5.30 13.13
CA GLY A 158 -12.67 5.83 14.08
C GLY A 158 -13.98 5.02 14.11
N LEU A 159 -13.98 3.81 13.54
CA LEU A 159 -15.15 2.94 13.40
C LEU A 159 -14.80 1.51 13.81
N ASP A 160 -15.77 0.83 14.40
CA ASP A 160 -15.62 -0.59 14.74
C ASP A 160 -15.55 -1.44 13.45
N PRO A 161 -14.73 -2.51 13.40
CA PRO A 161 -14.62 -3.34 12.19
C PRO A 161 -15.94 -3.96 11.72
N SER A 162 -16.93 -4.12 12.61
CA SER A 162 -18.29 -4.55 12.24
C SER A 162 -19.05 -3.51 11.39
N GLN A 163 -18.60 -2.26 11.38
CA GLN A 163 -19.19 -1.15 10.62
C GLN A 163 -18.47 -0.87 9.30
N LEU A 164 -17.39 -1.60 9.02
CA LEU A 164 -16.59 -1.46 7.81
C LEU A 164 -16.85 -2.62 6.85
N ASP A 165 -16.86 -2.33 5.56
CA ASP A 165 -16.95 -3.36 4.52
C ASP A 165 -15.79 -4.36 4.64
N LYS A 166 -16.04 -5.63 4.30
CA LYS A 166 -15.05 -6.72 4.33
C LYS A 166 -13.73 -6.42 3.60
N SER A 167 -13.75 -5.53 2.60
CA SER A 167 -12.56 -5.17 1.81
C SER A 167 -11.48 -4.42 2.59
N VAL A 168 -11.76 -3.85 3.76
CA VAL A 168 -10.75 -3.11 4.54
C VAL A 168 -9.74 -4.07 5.17
N THR A 169 -10.18 -5.07 5.93
CA THR A 169 -9.29 -6.07 6.57
C THR A 169 -8.85 -7.17 5.62
N SER A 170 -9.58 -7.44 4.52
CA SER A 170 -9.16 -8.41 3.49
C SER A 170 -7.80 -8.10 2.85
N ARG A 171 -7.30 -6.87 2.99
CA ARG A 171 -5.98 -6.44 2.50
C ARG A 171 -4.81 -7.08 3.25
N VAL A 172 -5.04 -7.63 4.44
CA VAL A 172 -4.01 -8.25 5.29
C VAL A 172 -4.41 -9.70 5.57
N PRO A 173 -4.17 -10.63 4.62
CA PRO A 173 -4.62 -12.00 4.75
C PRO A 173 -3.72 -12.81 5.71
N THR A 174 -4.33 -13.62 6.58
CA THR A 174 -3.65 -14.63 7.39
C THR A 174 -3.00 -15.69 6.50
N ARG A 175 -1.86 -16.23 6.94
CA ARG A 175 -1.08 -17.27 6.27
C ARG A 175 -0.81 -18.44 7.21
N THR A 176 -0.67 -19.63 6.64
CA THR A 176 -0.25 -20.85 7.36
C THR A 176 1.23 -21.19 7.15
N ASN A 177 1.91 -20.48 6.23
CA ASN A 177 3.34 -20.63 5.98
C ASN A 177 4.18 -19.64 6.83
N ARG A 178 5.47 -19.55 6.54
CA ARG A 178 6.44 -18.67 7.23
C ARG A 178 6.79 -17.40 6.47
N ASP A 179 6.04 -17.06 5.42
CA ASP A 179 6.28 -15.85 4.64
C ASP A 179 5.89 -14.62 5.49
N ASP A 180 6.86 -13.75 5.77
CA ASP A 180 6.73 -12.54 6.59
C ASP A 180 6.65 -11.26 5.76
N ARG A 181 6.69 -11.37 4.42
CA ARG A 181 6.56 -10.21 3.52
C ARG A 181 5.16 -9.63 3.64
N TYR A 182 5.02 -8.31 3.71
CA TYR A 182 3.71 -7.68 3.84
C TYR A 182 2.87 -7.85 2.57
N PHE A 183 3.53 -7.82 1.40
CA PHE A 183 2.93 -8.03 0.09
C PHE A 183 3.45 -9.34 -0.53
N THR A 184 2.59 -10.01 -1.29
CA THR A 184 2.93 -11.23 -2.04
C THR A 184 2.94 -11.00 -3.55
N ASP A 185 2.84 -9.74 -3.98
CA ASP A 185 2.91 -9.37 -5.39
C ASP A 185 4.23 -9.80 -6.05
N THR A 186 4.15 -10.14 -7.34
CA THR A 186 5.31 -10.58 -8.14
C THR A 186 6.40 -9.51 -8.22
N PHE A 187 6.02 -8.24 -8.39
CA PHE A 187 6.99 -7.15 -8.51
C PHE A 187 6.95 -6.28 -7.25
N GLN A 188 8.06 -6.27 -6.51
CA GLN A 188 8.25 -5.47 -5.30
C GLN A 188 9.57 -4.73 -5.38
N ALA A 189 9.50 -3.41 -5.52
CA ALA A 189 10.68 -2.56 -5.65
C ALA A 189 10.34 -1.12 -5.32
N MET A 190 11.34 -0.34 -4.94
CA MET A 190 11.23 1.11 -4.76
C MET A 190 11.90 1.83 -5.94
N PRO A 191 11.39 3.00 -6.36
CA PRO A 191 12.14 3.86 -7.28
C PRO A 191 13.53 4.16 -6.70
N LEU A 192 14.60 3.86 -7.44
CA LEU A 192 15.98 3.92 -6.93
C LEU A 192 16.35 5.29 -6.35
N HIS A 193 15.78 6.35 -6.93
CA HIS A 193 16.04 7.73 -6.55
C HIS A 193 14.80 8.45 -6.00
N GLY A 194 13.80 7.69 -5.53
CA GLY A 194 12.56 8.24 -5.00
C GLY A 194 11.48 8.51 -6.06
N TYR A 195 10.24 8.62 -5.58
CA TYR A 195 9.07 8.88 -6.40
C TYR A 195 9.15 10.24 -7.08
N THR A 196 9.60 11.30 -6.41
CA THR A 196 9.62 12.64 -7.01
C THR A 196 10.48 12.65 -8.28
N ARG A 197 11.64 12.00 -8.27
CA ARG A 197 12.51 11.86 -9.45
C ARG A 197 11.85 11.07 -10.59
N MET A 198 11.08 10.03 -10.25
CA MET A 198 10.29 9.28 -11.23
C MET A 198 9.20 10.16 -11.86
N PHE A 199 8.49 10.94 -11.05
CA PHE A 199 7.45 11.85 -11.52
C PHE A 199 7.99 13.02 -12.34
N GLU A 200 9.16 13.56 -11.99
CA GLU A 200 9.88 14.55 -12.81
C GLU A 200 10.13 14.01 -14.21
N LYS A 201 10.70 12.80 -14.32
CA LYS A 201 10.94 12.14 -15.62
C LYS A 201 9.64 11.86 -16.38
N MET A 202 8.58 11.46 -15.69
CA MET A 202 7.27 11.18 -16.29
C MET A 202 6.63 12.45 -16.91
N LEU A 203 6.84 13.60 -16.28
CA LEU A 203 6.26 14.88 -16.70
C LEU A 203 7.22 15.73 -17.55
N ASP A 204 8.45 15.28 -17.78
CA ASP A 204 9.45 15.95 -18.61
C ASP A 204 9.16 15.74 -20.10
N HIS A 205 8.20 16.49 -20.61
CA HIS A 205 7.83 16.48 -22.02
C HIS A 205 7.44 17.89 -22.49
N PRO A 206 7.85 18.35 -23.69
CA PRO A 206 7.62 19.72 -24.15
C PRO A 206 6.13 20.13 -24.20
N ASN A 207 5.24 19.16 -24.45
CA ASN A 207 3.79 19.36 -24.48
C ASN A 207 3.12 19.39 -23.10
N ILE A 208 3.83 19.05 -22.02
CA ILE A 208 3.31 19.09 -20.66
C ILE A 208 3.78 20.39 -20.01
N LYS A 209 2.85 21.15 -19.44
CA LYS A 209 3.14 22.27 -18.55
C LYS A 209 2.55 21.98 -17.18
N ILE A 210 3.30 22.34 -16.15
CA ILE A 210 2.93 22.09 -14.75
C ILE A 210 2.76 23.44 -14.08
N MET A 211 1.64 23.62 -13.38
CA MET A 211 1.37 24.79 -12.55
C MET A 211 1.01 24.34 -11.14
N LEU A 212 1.90 24.63 -10.20
CA LEU A 212 1.75 24.25 -8.79
C LEU A 212 1.24 25.44 -7.99
N ASN A 213 0.74 25.18 -6.77
CA ASN A 213 0.03 26.17 -5.94
C ASN A 213 -1.18 26.79 -6.64
N THR A 214 -1.86 26.01 -7.49
CA THR A 214 -3.01 26.45 -8.26
C THR A 214 -4.19 25.55 -7.97
N ASP A 215 -5.20 26.11 -7.31
CA ASP A 215 -6.50 25.46 -7.23
C ASP A 215 -7.24 25.60 -8.56
N TYR A 216 -8.11 24.62 -8.85
CA TYR A 216 -9.03 24.71 -9.97
C TYR A 216 -10.25 25.57 -9.62
N HIS A 217 -10.60 25.63 -8.34
CA HIS A 217 -11.75 26.35 -7.80
C HIS A 217 -11.44 27.82 -7.52
#